data_AF-A0A1B7M1A8-F1
#
_entry.id   AF-A0A1B7M1A8-F1
#
_cell.length_a   1.000
_cell.length_b   1.000
_cell.length_c   1.000
_cell.angle_alpha   90.00
_cell.angle_beta   90.00
_cell.angle_gamma   90.00
#
_symmetry.space_group_name_H-M   'P 1'
#
loop_
_entity.id
_entity.type
_entity.pdbx_description
1 polymer ?
#
loop_
_entity_poly.entity_id
_entity_poly.type
_entity_poly.pdbx_seq_one_letter_code
_entity_poly.pdbx_strand_id
1 'polypeptide(L)'
;MLERECASMYVSGYGPELTTPVLRYYRMMSSVLMSVFAGLFGSALLYLVFRLLENDWPNNYADMKNVVDSASQRNMWVYLAMRFVPMYIASVLVASLAEAIGGRAALALVTCAVLHLCLTNFRPHILRRTFKFSRVRVRYVAVFLETVVAIVLATFLAGISWSYLLPFLPDVDELVQAIWTSVFVALAVISLRSFGTFEQNLDKQIERAQEELGEEVLYVIQREARQNDVSADFIEAVVLTECIQRPAWIRRIEYFKGRFSGPGTYGVAQVYSSEPISDELSIKLLCQNYAGYYPEGHEDHGYNRTLFRVELETINSSPVFVEQVMDIYERLSPYPRDSSEYFARDNKKFIEILSLKRDGKEWVLQVSLGPGWGQVEVTTVDRDLVEKSSTIFGGSESTVRRFEKLVVPVGILFAELRTNEPTSSQSQPDSVLIDLEDPWMYD
;
A
#
# COMPACT_ATOMS: atom_id res chain seq x y z
N MET A 1 3.34 4.70 -71.33
CA MET A 1 3.61 3.74 -72.41
C MET A 1 5.09 3.70 -72.82
N LEU A 2 6.03 4.21 -71.99
CA LEU A 2 7.48 4.13 -72.24
C LEU A 2 8.31 3.62 -71.04
N GLU A 3 7.69 3.33 -69.89
CA GLU A 3 8.38 2.70 -68.73
C GLU A 3 8.12 1.18 -68.61
N ARG A 4 7.27 0.61 -69.48
CA ARG A 4 6.98 -0.83 -69.47
C ARG A 4 7.95 -1.68 -70.29
N GLU A 5 8.85 -1.10 -71.05
CA GLU A 5 9.77 -1.84 -71.93
C GLU A 5 11.21 -1.98 -71.39
N CYS A 6 11.59 -1.28 -70.32
CA CYS A 6 12.92 -1.47 -69.71
C CYS A 6 12.97 -2.58 -68.64
N ALA A 7 11.84 -3.15 -68.23
CA ALA A 7 11.79 -4.21 -67.23
C ALA A 7 11.75 -5.64 -67.81
N SER A 8 11.64 -5.81 -69.14
CA SER A 8 11.54 -7.13 -69.77
C SER A 8 12.86 -7.72 -70.24
N MET A 9 13.99 -7.02 -70.07
CA MET A 9 15.29 -7.40 -70.63
C MET A 9 16.33 -7.91 -69.62
N TYR A 10 15.90 -8.33 -68.43
CA TYR A 10 16.82 -8.85 -67.38
C TYR A 10 16.40 -10.19 -66.74
N VAL A 11 15.44 -10.92 -67.31
CA VAL A 11 15.06 -12.24 -66.79
C VAL A 11 14.95 -13.26 -67.92
N SER A 12 16.09 -13.55 -68.55
CA SER A 12 16.22 -14.66 -69.50
C SER A 12 17.65 -15.19 -69.42
N GLY A 13 17.83 -16.20 -68.58
CA GLY A 13 19.05 -17.02 -68.56
C GLY A 13 19.96 -16.75 -67.38
N TYR A 14 19.69 -17.41 -66.24
CA TYR A 14 20.65 -18.15 -65.41
C TYR A 14 19.88 -18.71 -64.19
N GLY A 15 19.60 -20.01 -64.25
CA GLY A 15 19.55 -20.93 -63.09
C GLY A 15 18.56 -20.69 -61.94
N PRO A 16 17.53 -21.54 -61.77
CA PRO A 16 17.11 -21.89 -60.40
C PRO A 16 18.27 -22.67 -59.73
N GLU A 17 18.34 -22.68 -58.40
CA GLU A 17 19.32 -23.45 -57.60
C GLU A 17 20.67 -22.78 -57.29
N LEU A 18 20.66 -21.67 -56.56
CA LEU A 18 21.72 -21.38 -55.57
C LEU A 18 21.13 -20.51 -54.46
N THR A 19 20.19 -21.10 -53.71
CA THR A 19 20.05 -20.65 -52.32
C THR A 19 21.33 -21.04 -51.62
N THR A 20 22.23 -20.08 -51.42
CA THR A 20 23.50 -20.32 -50.74
C THR A 20 23.21 -21.00 -49.40
N PRO A 21 24.01 -22.00 -48.98
CA PRO A 21 23.76 -22.75 -47.74
C PRO A 21 23.62 -21.84 -46.52
N VAL A 22 24.25 -20.66 -46.56
CA VAL A 22 24.14 -19.59 -45.57
C VAL A 22 22.72 -19.04 -45.45
N LEU A 23 22.05 -18.68 -46.54
CA LEU A 23 20.67 -18.17 -46.50
C LEU A 23 19.67 -19.21 -45.99
N ARG A 24 19.89 -20.49 -46.31
CA ARG A 24 19.07 -21.61 -45.80
C ARG A 24 19.26 -21.78 -44.29
N TYR A 25 20.48 -21.63 -43.80
CA TYR A 25 20.79 -21.66 -42.37
C TYR A 25 20.13 -20.52 -41.60
N TYR A 26 20.21 -19.27 -42.08
CA TYR A 26 19.56 -18.13 -41.43
C TYR A 26 18.04 -18.27 -41.39
N ARG A 27 17.39 -18.71 -42.49
CA ARG A 27 15.94 -18.95 -42.49
C ARG A 27 15.54 -20.07 -41.52
N MET A 28 16.31 -21.16 -41.47
CA MET A 28 16.05 -22.25 -40.53
C MET A 28 16.21 -21.78 -39.08
N MET A 29 17.29 -21.06 -38.77
CA MET A 29 17.54 -20.55 -37.43
C MET A 29 16.49 -19.52 -37.00
N SER A 30 16.10 -18.61 -37.90
CA SER A 30 15.01 -17.66 -37.67
C SER A 30 13.70 -18.39 -37.39
N SER A 31 13.33 -19.39 -38.19
CA SER A 31 12.08 -20.14 -37.98
C SER A 31 12.04 -20.88 -36.64
N VAL A 32 13.18 -21.42 -36.20
CA VAL A 32 13.32 -22.10 -34.91
C VAL A 32 13.19 -21.11 -33.76
N LEU A 33 13.89 -19.96 -33.84
CA LEU A 33 13.82 -18.91 -32.82
C LEU A 33 12.40 -18.36 -32.69
N MET A 34 11.72 -18.09 -33.81
CA MET A 34 10.34 -17.61 -33.81
C MET A 34 9.36 -18.63 -33.20
N SER A 35 9.51 -19.93 -33.51
CA SER A 35 8.73 -20.99 -32.86
C SER A 35 8.94 -21.02 -31.35
N VAL A 36 10.20 -20.96 -30.92
CA VAL A 36 10.54 -20.99 -29.48
C VAL A 36 9.93 -19.78 -28.79
N PHE A 37 10.04 -18.58 -29.38
CA PHE A 37 9.45 -17.36 -28.84
C PHE A 37 7.92 -17.45 -28.71
N ALA A 38 7.23 -17.90 -29.75
CA ALA A 38 5.78 -18.12 -29.69
C ALA A 38 5.39 -19.13 -28.59
N GLY A 39 6.15 -20.21 -28.45
CA GLY A 39 5.94 -21.19 -27.39
C GLY A 39 6.17 -20.64 -25.97
N LEU A 40 7.22 -19.82 -25.78
CA LEU A 40 7.49 -19.11 -24.53
C LEU A 40 6.35 -18.16 -24.18
N PHE A 41 5.88 -17.38 -25.15
CA PHE A 41 4.78 -16.45 -25.00
C PHE A 41 3.49 -17.17 -24.55
N GLY A 42 3.10 -18.26 -25.22
CA GLY A 42 1.92 -19.03 -24.83
C GLY A 42 2.01 -19.61 -23.42
N SER A 43 3.19 -20.12 -23.04
CA SER A 43 3.40 -20.64 -21.70
C SER A 43 3.35 -19.55 -20.61
N ALA A 44 3.90 -18.37 -20.90
CA ALA A 44 3.83 -17.20 -20.01
C ALA A 44 2.38 -16.70 -19.86
N LEU A 45 1.62 -16.66 -20.95
CA LEU A 45 0.19 -16.31 -20.94
C LEU A 45 -0.61 -17.29 -20.07
N LEU A 46 -0.40 -18.59 -20.26
CA LEU A 46 -1.03 -19.62 -19.42
C LEU A 46 -0.67 -19.46 -17.95
N TYR A 47 0.60 -19.24 -17.64
CA TYR A 47 1.05 -19.01 -16.27
C TYR A 47 0.33 -17.81 -15.63
N LEU A 48 0.18 -16.71 -16.36
CA LEU A 48 -0.52 -15.52 -15.89
C LEU A 48 -2.01 -15.79 -15.66
N VAL A 49 -2.68 -16.47 -16.60
CA VAL A 49 -4.10 -16.85 -16.46
C VAL A 49 -4.32 -17.72 -15.22
N PHE A 50 -3.50 -18.76 -15.02
CA PHE A 50 -3.64 -19.61 -13.84
C PHE A 50 -3.36 -18.86 -12.54
N ARG A 51 -2.42 -17.91 -12.53
CA ARG A 51 -2.11 -17.09 -11.36
C ARG A 51 -3.23 -16.09 -11.03
N LEU A 52 -3.90 -15.53 -12.05
CA LEU A 52 -5.08 -14.68 -11.83
C LEU A 52 -6.26 -15.51 -11.31
N LEU A 53 -6.51 -16.68 -11.88
CA LEU A 53 -7.56 -17.59 -11.43
C LEU A 53 -7.33 -18.09 -9.99
N GLU A 54 -6.08 -18.24 -9.56
CA GLU A 54 -5.74 -18.59 -8.17
C GLU A 54 -6.18 -17.52 -7.16
N ASN A 55 -6.26 -16.25 -7.56
CA ASN A 55 -6.68 -15.15 -6.68
C ASN A 55 -8.21 -15.03 -6.56
N ASP A 56 -8.96 -15.34 -7.63
CA ASP A 56 -10.41 -15.09 -7.71
C ASP A 56 -11.28 -16.34 -7.52
N TRP A 57 -10.74 -17.55 -7.72
CA TRP A 57 -11.47 -18.81 -7.58
C TRP A 57 -10.97 -19.62 -6.39
N PRO A 58 -11.81 -20.51 -5.81
CA PRO A 58 -11.40 -21.33 -4.68
C PRO A 58 -10.09 -22.07 -5.00
N ASN A 59 -9.07 -21.87 -4.16
CA ASN A 59 -7.71 -22.43 -4.24
C ASN A 59 -7.65 -23.94 -4.61
N ASN A 60 -8.76 -24.67 -4.41
CA ASN A 60 -8.92 -26.09 -4.63
C ASN A 60 -8.71 -26.57 -6.07
N TYR A 61 -8.78 -25.70 -7.08
CA TYR A 61 -8.75 -26.14 -8.50
C TYR A 61 -7.50 -25.70 -9.27
N ALA A 62 -6.76 -24.69 -8.80
CA ALA A 62 -5.57 -24.17 -9.47
C ALA A 62 -4.30 -24.98 -9.17
N ASP A 63 -4.19 -25.52 -7.95
CA ASP A 63 -3.01 -26.26 -7.48
C ASP A 63 -3.31 -27.75 -7.25
N MET A 64 -2.42 -28.60 -7.76
CA MET A 64 -2.43 -30.05 -7.56
C MET A 64 -2.42 -30.43 -6.06
N LYS A 65 -1.76 -29.62 -5.22
CA LYS A 65 -1.74 -29.80 -3.77
C LYS A 65 -3.15 -29.80 -3.18
N ASN A 66 -3.96 -28.84 -3.58
CA ASN A 66 -5.27 -28.62 -2.97
C ASN A 66 -6.29 -29.67 -3.43
N VAL A 67 -6.12 -30.23 -4.64
CA VAL A 67 -6.97 -31.34 -5.15
C VAL A 67 -6.77 -32.64 -4.36
N VAL A 68 -5.54 -32.95 -3.95
CA VAL A 68 -5.27 -34.19 -3.19
C VAL A 68 -5.55 -34.01 -1.70
N ASP A 69 -5.30 -32.81 -1.15
CA ASP A 69 -5.49 -32.52 0.28
C ASP A 69 -6.96 -32.19 0.62
N SER A 70 -7.74 -31.64 -0.32
CA SER A 70 -9.20 -31.51 -0.16
C SER A 70 -9.88 -32.83 -0.52
N ALA A 71 -10.31 -33.59 0.49
CA ALA A 71 -10.98 -34.89 0.34
C ALA A 71 -12.37 -34.83 -0.35
N SER A 72 -12.65 -33.82 -1.18
CA SER A 72 -13.92 -33.58 -1.84
C SER A 72 -13.83 -33.92 -3.33
N GLN A 73 -14.45 -35.05 -3.69
CA GLN A 73 -14.74 -35.46 -5.07
C GLN A 73 -15.75 -34.51 -5.76
N ARG A 74 -15.55 -33.19 -5.72
CA ARG A 74 -16.41 -32.27 -6.48
C ARG A 74 -15.80 -32.00 -7.85
N ASN A 75 -16.19 -32.92 -8.73
CA ASN A 75 -16.21 -32.83 -10.19
C ASN A 75 -14.83 -32.88 -10.87
N MET A 76 -14.27 -34.10 -11.00
CA MET A 76 -13.05 -34.41 -11.77
C MET A 76 -13.09 -33.81 -13.19
N TRP A 77 -14.27 -33.75 -13.81
CA TRP A 77 -14.48 -33.10 -15.10
C TRP A 77 -14.16 -31.61 -15.10
N VAL A 78 -14.47 -30.90 -14.02
CA VAL A 78 -14.13 -29.47 -13.88
C VAL A 78 -12.62 -29.31 -13.75
N TYR A 79 -11.95 -30.16 -12.97
CA TYR A 79 -10.49 -30.15 -12.88
C TYR A 79 -9.82 -30.39 -14.24
N LEU A 80 -10.26 -31.44 -14.96
CA LEU A 80 -9.76 -31.74 -16.30
C LEU A 80 -10.06 -30.60 -17.28
N ALA A 81 -11.25 -30.02 -17.25
CA ALA A 81 -11.61 -28.88 -18.10
C ALA A 81 -10.71 -27.66 -17.81
N MET A 82 -10.40 -27.37 -16.54
CA MET A 82 -9.53 -26.26 -16.15
C MET A 82 -8.07 -26.46 -16.57
N ARG A 83 -7.62 -27.71 -16.75
CA ARG A 83 -6.29 -28.01 -17.32
C ARG A 83 -6.28 -28.07 -18.84
N PHE A 84 -7.37 -28.58 -19.43
CA PHE A 84 -7.48 -28.82 -20.85
C PHE A 84 -7.83 -27.55 -21.63
N VAL A 85 -8.89 -26.83 -21.24
CA VAL A 85 -9.46 -25.74 -22.03
C VAL A 85 -8.50 -24.56 -22.19
N PRO A 86 -7.87 -24.02 -21.12
CA PRO A 86 -6.90 -22.94 -21.28
C PRO A 86 -5.70 -23.37 -22.13
N MET A 87 -5.19 -24.59 -21.90
CA MET A 87 -4.06 -25.13 -22.68
C MET A 87 -4.41 -25.27 -24.15
N TYR A 88 -5.61 -25.75 -24.48
CA TYR A 88 -6.08 -25.89 -25.85
C TYR A 88 -6.18 -24.54 -26.55
N ILE A 89 -6.84 -23.55 -25.92
CA ILE A 89 -6.99 -22.20 -26.47
C ILE A 89 -5.63 -21.55 -26.70
N ALA A 90 -4.74 -21.60 -25.70
CA ALA A 90 -3.39 -21.07 -25.83
C ALA A 90 -2.57 -21.80 -26.91
N SER A 91 -2.72 -23.11 -27.04
CA SER A 91 -2.03 -23.89 -28.08
C SER A 91 -2.49 -23.51 -29.48
N VAL A 92 -3.81 -23.32 -29.68
CA VAL A 92 -4.37 -22.84 -30.96
C VAL A 92 -3.81 -21.46 -31.31
N LEU A 93 -3.78 -20.55 -30.33
CA LEU A 93 -3.20 -19.21 -30.48
C LEU A 93 -1.71 -19.28 -30.85
N VAL A 94 -0.93 -20.09 -30.13
CA VAL A 94 0.52 -20.27 -30.34
C VAL A 94 0.82 -20.86 -31.71
N ALA A 95 0.06 -21.88 -32.14
CA ALA A 95 0.22 -22.47 -33.46
C ALA A 95 -0.01 -21.43 -34.56
N SER A 96 -1.11 -20.69 -34.46
CA SER A 96 -1.48 -19.64 -35.42
C SER A 96 -0.46 -18.50 -35.45
N LEU A 97 -0.03 -18.03 -34.27
CA LEU A 97 0.99 -16.99 -34.14
C LEU A 97 2.32 -17.45 -34.73
N ALA A 98 2.74 -18.70 -34.44
CA ALA A 98 3.99 -19.25 -34.94
C ALA A 98 4.02 -19.30 -36.47
N GLU A 99 2.93 -19.70 -37.12
CA GLU A 99 2.87 -19.70 -38.59
C GLU A 99 2.89 -18.28 -39.17
N ALA A 100 2.13 -17.36 -38.57
CA ALA A 100 2.06 -15.98 -39.04
C ALA A 100 3.42 -15.25 -39.00
N ILE A 101 4.27 -15.55 -38.02
CA ILE A 101 5.63 -14.99 -37.92
C ILE A 101 6.70 -15.82 -38.67
N GLY A 102 6.30 -16.79 -39.49
CA GLY A 102 7.22 -17.63 -40.29
C GLY A 102 7.96 -18.72 -39.51
N GLY A 103 7.46 -19.07 -38.33
CA GLY A 103 7.91 -20.20 -37.52
C GLY A 103 7.24 -21.52 -37.91
N ARG A 104 7.57 -22.56 -37.15
CA ARG A 104 6.96 -23.90 -37.23
C ARG A 104 5.99 -24.11 -36.07
N ALA A 105 4.71 -24.31 -36.36
CA ALA A 105 3.66 -24.53 -35.35
C ALA A 105 4.00 -25.70 -34.41
N ALA A 106 4.41 -26.86 -34.95
CA ALA A 106 4.74 -28.04 -34.16
C ALA A 106 5.83 -27.78 -33.11
N LEU A 107 6.88 -27.03 -33.46
CA LEU A 107 7.95 -26.69 -32.52
C LEU A 107 7.44 -25.73 -31.44
N ALA A 108 6.64 -24.72 -31.81
CA ALA A 108 6.07 -23.76 -30.87
C ALA A 108 5.14 -24.44 -29.86
N LEU A 109 4.29 -25.36 -30.32
CA LEU A 109 3.41 -26.17 -29.49
C LEU A 109 4.19 -27.03 -28.49
N VAL A 110 5.25 -27.72 -28.96
CA VAL A 110 6.12 -28.53 -28.08
C VAL A 110 6.80 -27.65 -27.04
N THR A 111 7.37 -26.51 -27.44
CA THR A 111 8.00 -25.55 -26.51
C THR A 111 6.99 -25.05 -25.47
N CYS A 112 5.78 -24.68 -25.89
CA CYS A 112 4.70 -24.23 -25.00
C CYS A 112 4.33 -25.31 -23.97
N ALA A 113 4.05 -26.54 -24.45
CA ALA A 113 3.64 -27.65 -23.60
C ALA A 113 4.74 -28.06 -22.60
N VAL A 114 5.98 -28.20 -23.06
CA VAL A 114 7.12 -28.55 -22.19
C VAL A 114 7.33 -27.48 -21.12
N LEU A 115 7.37 -26.20 -21.51
CA LEU A 115 7.57 -25.12 -20.54
C LEU A 115 6.40 -25.04 -19.55
N HIS A 116 5.16 -25.19 -20.02
CA HIS A 116 3.99 -25.17 -19.16
C HIS A 116 4.01 -26.34 -18.16
N LEU A 117 4.38 -27.54 -18.60
CA LEU A 117 4.58 -28.69 -17.72
C LEU A 117 5.69 -28.44 -16.69
N CYS A 118 6.82 -27.84 -17.10
CA CYS A 118 7.89 -27.46 -16.20
C CYS A 118 7.43 -26.48 -15.11
N LEU A 119 6.64 -25.48 -15.51
CA LEU A 119 6.14 -24.43 -14.62
C LEU A 119 5.00 -24.90 -13.71
N THR A 120 4.29 -25.99 -14.04
CA THR A 120 3.11 -26.45 -13.28
C THR A 120 3.34 -27.79 -12.60
N ASN A 121 3.76 -28.82 -13.33
CA ASN A 121 3.80 -30.20 -12.86
C ASN A 121 5.19 -30.62 -12.36
N PHE A 122 6.27 -30.12 -12.97
CA PHE A 122 7.65 -30.48 -12.58
C PHE A 122 8.27 -29.49 -11.58
N ARG A 123 7.46 -28.74 -10.82
CA ARG A 123 8.01 -27.94 -9.71
C ARG A 123 8.65 -28.87 -8.66
N PRO A 124 9.83 -28.53 -8.10
CA PRO A 124 10.54 -29.41 -7.18
C PRO A 124 9.71 -29.84 -5.95
N HIS A 125 8.84 -28.98 -5.44
CA HIS A 125 7.98 -29.29 -4.30
C HIS A 125 6.84 -30.28 -4.66
N ILE A 126 6.32 -30.22 -5.89
CA ILE A 126 5.32 -31.17 -6.40
C ILE A 126 5.98 -32.53 -6.61
N LEU A 127 7.11 -32.56 -7.33
CA LEU A 127 7.89 -33.79 -7.55
C LEU A 127 8.23 -34.51 -6.24
N ARG A 128 8.72 -33.76 -5.24
CA ARG A 128 9.01 -34.32 -3.91
C ARG A 128 7.77 -34.95 -3.27
N ARG A 129 6.59 -34.37 -3.38
CA ARG A 129 5.35 -34.93 -2.80
C ARG A 129 4.83 -36.13 -3.59
N THR A 130 4.84 -36.04 -4.93
CA THR A 130 4.38 -37.11 -5.82
C THR A 130 5.21 -38.38 -5.68
N PHE A 131 6.53 -38.25 -5.46
CA PHE A 131 7.44 -39.39 -5.36
C PHE A 131 7.84 -39.76 -3.92
N LYS A 132 7.38 -39.03 -2.90
CA LYS A 132 7.57 -39.43 -1.49
C LYS A 132 6.68 -40.63 -1.16
N PHE A 133 7.28 -41.66 -0.58
CA PHE A 133 6.54 -42.81 -0.07
C PHE A 133 5.55 -42.37 1.02
N SER A 134 4.25 -42.46 0.71
CA SER A 134 3.14 -42.11 1.60
C SER A 134 1.87 -42.85 1.18
N ARG A 135 0.88 -42.98 2.08
CA ARG A 135 -0.42 -43.60 1.75
C ARG A 135 -1.21 -42.86 0.66
N VAL A 136 -0.94 -41.57 0.48
CA VAL A 136 -1.59 -40.71 -0.52
C VAL A 136 -0.84 -40.65 -1.86
N ARG A 137 0.33 -41.31 -1.97
CA ARG A 137 1.18 -41.31 -3.18
C ARG A 137 0.43 -41.67 -4.45
N VAL A 138 -0.42 -42.71 -4.40
CA VAL A 138 -1.19 -43.17 -5.57
C VAL A 138 -2.09 -42.07 -6.12
N ARG A 139 -2.73 -41.28 -5.23
CA ARG A 139 -3.59 -40.15 -5.64
C ARG A 139 -2.76 -39.03 -6.27
N TYR A 140 -1.63 -38.68 -5.66
CA TYR A 140 -0.72 -37.68 -6.23
C TYR A 140 -0.18 -38.08 -7.62
N VAL A 141 0.18 -39.35 -7.81
CA VAL A 141 0.63 -39.88 -9.11
C VAL A 141 -0.51 -39.88 -10.13
N ALA A 142 -1.73 -40.27 -9.73
CA ALA A 142 -2.90 -40.25 -10.61
C ALA A 142 -3.19 -38.83 -11.13
N VAL A 143 -3.30 -37.84 -10.23
CA VAL A 143 -3.57 -36.44 -10.62
C VAL A 143 -2.43 -35.87 -11.48
N PHE A 144 -1.17 -36.22 -11.18
CA PHE A 144 -0.03 -35.84 -12.01
C PHE A 144 -0.17 -36.39 -13.44
N LEU A 145 -0.44 -37.69 -13.59
CA LEU A 145 -0.61 -38.33 -14.89
C LEU A 145 -1.82 -37.77 -15.65
N GLU A 146 -2.95 -37.58 -14.98
CA GLU A 146 -4.16 -36.97 -15.56
C GLU A 146 -3.86 -35.57 -16.12
N THR A 147 -3.09 -34.77 -15.36
CA THR A 147 -2.72 -33.41 -15.79
C THR A 147 -1.78 -33.42 -16.99
N VAL A 148 -0.78 -34.31 -16.99
CA VAL A 148 0.11 -34.51 -18.14
C VAL A 148 -0.68 -34.93 -19.38
N VAL A 149 -1.57 -35.92 -19.24
CA VAL A 149 -2.41 -36.40 -20.33
C VAL A 149 -3.32 -35.29 -20.86
N ALA A 150 -3.95 -34.51 -19.97
CA ALA A 150 -4.80 -33.39 -20.39
C ALA A 150 -4.03 -32.34 -21.20
N ILE A 151 -2.82 -31.96 -20.75
CA ILE A 151 -1.99 -30.97 -21.44
C ILE A 151 -1.51 -31.50 -22.80
N VAL A 152 -1.05 -32.76 -22.85
CA VAL A 152 -0.59 -33.38 -24.09
C VAL A 152 -1.73 -33.52 -25.08
N LEU A 153 -2.91 -33.98 -24.62
CA LEU A 153 -4.10 -34.13 -25.45
C LEU A 153 -4.59 -32.78 -25.97
N ALA A 154 -4.62 -31.74 -25.14
CA ALA A 154 -4.99 -30.39 -25.54
C ALA A 154 -4.04 -29.86 -26.64
N THR A 155 -2.73 -30.04 -26.44
CA THR A 155 -1.71 -29.61 -27.41
C THR A 155 -1.84 -30.37 -28.74
N PHE A 156 -2.05 -31.68 -28.67
CA PHE A 156 -2.23 -32.52 -29.85
C PHE A 156 -3.48 -32.14 -30.64
N LEU A 157 -4.62 -31.98 -29.95
CA LEU A 157 -5.87 -31.57 -30.57
C LEU A 157 -5.73 -30.19 -31.22
N ALA A 158 -5.10 -29.23 -30.52
CA ALA A 158 -4.81 -27.92 -31.09
C ALA A 158 -3.95 -28.02 -32.36
N GLY A 159 -2.93 -28.88 -32.38
CA GLY A 159 -2.08 -29.10 -33.55
C GLY A 159 -2.82 -29.61 -34.79
N ILE A 160 -3.96 -30.28 -34.61
CA ILE A 160 -4.80 -30.77 -35.70
C ILE A 160 -5.92 -29.78 -36.05
N SER A 161 -6.42 -29.05 -35.05
CA SER A 161 -7.63 -28.23 -35.20
C SER A 161 -7.37 -26.75 -35.50
N TRP A 162 -6.17 -26.23 -35.22
CA TRP A 162 -5.91 -24.78 -35.26
C TRP A 162 -6.24 -24.14 -36.61
N SER A 163 -5.97 -24.83 -37.73
CA SER A 163 -6.25 -24.31 -39.08
C SER A 163 -7.74 -24.12 -39.36
N TYR A 164 -8.62 -24.91 -38.73
CA TYR A 164 -10.07 -24.76 -38.82
C TYR A 164 -10.59 -23.60 -37.96
N LEU A 165 -9.80 -23.18 -36.98
CA LEU A 165 -10.15 -22.12 -36.03
C LEU A 165 -9.63 -20.74 -36.45
N LEU A 166 -8.78 -20.67 -37.48
CA LEU A 166 -8.28 -19.41 -38.04
C LEU A 166 -9.36 -18.35 -38.28
N PRO A 167 -10.56 -18.65 -38.81
CA PRO A 167 -11.60 -17.64 -39.02
C PRO A 167 -12.17 -17.01 -37.74
N PHE A 168 -11.94 -17.64 -36.58
CA PHE A 168 -12.42 -17.16 -35.28
C PHE A 168 -11.30 -16.52 -34.45
N LEU A 169 -10.06 -16.61 -34.91
CA LEU A 169 -8.92 -16.02 -34.22
C LEU A 169 -8.71 -14.60 -34.74
N PRO A 170 -8.32 -13.66 -33.86
CA PRO A 170 -7.92 -12.33 -34.30
C PRO A 170 -6.66 -12.44 -35.16
N ASP A 171 -6.53 -11.53 -36.12
CA ASP A 171 -5.28 -11.38 -36.86
C ASP A 171 -4.14 -11.01 -35.89
N VAL A 172 -2.89 -11.31 -36.27
CA VAL A 172 -1.74 -11.04 -35.38
C VAL A 172 -1.64 -9.57 -35.01
N ASP A 173 -1.95 -8.68 -35.95
CA ASP A 173 -1.95 -7.23 -35.70
C ASP A 173 -3.03 -6.84 -34.68
N GLU A 174 -4.23 -7.45 -34.77
CA GLU A 174 -5.31 -7.24 -33.80
C GLU A 174 -4.94 -7.78 -32.41
N LEU A 175 -4.28 -8.95 -32.35
CA LEU A 175 -3.80 -9.51 -31.09
C LEU A 175 -2.78 -8.60 -30.41
N VAL A 176 -1.82 -8.06 -31.18
CA VAL A 176 -0.82 -7.11 -30.67
C VAL A 176 -1.51 -5.83 -30.17
N GLN A 177 -2.49 -5.31 -30.91
CA GLN A 177 -3.28 -4.15 -30.48
C GLN A 177 -4.06 -4.42 -29.19
N ALA A 178 -4.69 -5.59 -29.06
CA ALA A 178 -5.43 -5.97 -27.86
C ALA A 178 -4.52 -6.08 -26.63
N ILE A 179 -3.32 -6.66 -26.78
CA ILE A 179 -2.33 -6.73 -25.70
C ILE A 179 -1.93 -5.32 -25.25
N TRP A 180 -1.53 -4.45 -26.17
CA TRP A 180 -1.17 -3.07 -25.83
C TRP A 180 -2.32 -2.32 -25.16
N THR A 181 -3.54 -2.46 -25.67
CA THR A 181 -4.74 -1.85 -25.08
C THR A 181 -4.94 -2.33 -23.65
N SER A 182 -4.83 -3.64 -23.40
CA SER A 182 -4.97 -4.21 -22.05
C SER A 182 -3.91 -3.70 -21.07
N VAL A 183 -2.67 -3.51 -21.54
CA VAL A 183 -1.58 -2.94 -20.73
C VAL A 183 -1.87 -1.48 -20.37
N PHE A 184 -2.29 -0.66 -21.33
CA PHE A 184 -2.65 0.73 -21.05
C PHE A 184 -3.85 0.85 -20.11
N VAL A 185 -4.88 0.02 -20.29
CA VAL A 185 -6.03 -0.02 -19.38
C VAL A 185 -5.59 -0.45 -17.98
N ALA A 186 -4.74 -1.47 -17.85
CA ALA A 186 -4.23 -1.92 -16.55
C ALA A 186 -3.41 -0.81 -15.86
N LEU A 187 -2.52 -0.14 -16.60
CA LEU A 187 -1.75 1.00 -16.08
C LEU A 187 -2.66 2.16 -15.68
N ALA A 188 -3.70 2.46 -16.45
CA ALA A 188 -4.69 3.49 -16.12
C ALA A 188 -5.46 3.12 -14.84
N VAL A 189 -5.92 1.88 -14.70
CA VAL A 189 -6.61 1.40 -13.49
C VAL A 189 -5.69 1.44 -12.27
N ILE A 190 -4.43 1.00 -12.39
CA ILE A 190 -3.45 1.07 -11.31
C ILE A 190 -3.19 2.52 -10.92
N SER A 191 -3.04 3.41 -11.90
CA SER A 191 -2.84 4.84 -11.65
C SER A 191 -4.06 5.45 -10.95
N LEU A 192 -5.26 5.20 -11.47
CA LEU A 192 -6.52 5.67 -10.87
C LEU A 192 -6.73 5.11 -9.46
N ARG A 193 -6.34 3.85 -9.20
CA ARG A 193 -6.34 3.30 -7.84
C ARG A 193 -5.31 3.99 -6.94
N SER A 194 -4.12 4.29 -7.45
CA SER A 194 -3.11 5.04 -6.69
C SER A 194 -3.56 6.46 -6.36
N PHE A 195 -4.39 7.07 -7.19
CA PHE A 195 -5.02 8.37 -6.90
C PHE A 195 -6.32 8.24 -6.10
N GLY A 196 -6.96 7.07 -6.14
CA GLY A 196 -8.33 6.84 -5.67
C GLY A 196 -8.45 5.92 -4.47
N THR A 197 -7.36 5.44 -3.86
CA THR A 197 -7.40 4.85 -2.51
C THR A 197 -7.68 5.92 -1.46
N PHE A 198 -8.88 6.47 -1.51
CA PHE A 198 -9.56 6.98 -0.34
C PHE A 198 -9.83 5.78 0.56
N GLU A 199 -8.82 5.39 1.33
CA GLU A 199 -9.06 4.51 2.46
C GLU A 199 -10.00 5.25 3.39
N GLN A 200 -11.30 4.96 3.35
CA GLN A 200 -12.33 5.80 4.00
C GLN A 200 -12.09 6.02 5.49
N ASN A 201 -11.28 5.17 6.12
CA ASN A 201 -10.88 5.34 7.50
C ASN A 201 -9.62 6.24 7.60
N LEU A 202 -9.82 7.45 8.13
CA LEU A 202 -8.76 8.43 8.38
C LEU A 202 -7.66 7.88 9.30
N ASP A 203 -7.99 7.06 10.31
CA ASP A 203 -6.99 6.49 11.23
C ASP A 203 -5.93 5.66 10.48
N LYS A 204 -6.37 4.86 9.50
CA LYS A 204 -5.46 4.06 8.67
C LYS A 204 -4.63 4.91 7.72
N GLN A 205 -5.17 6.05 7.28
CA GLN A 205 -4.43 7.00 6.44
C GLN A 205 -3.33 7.67 7.25
N ILE A 206 -3.64 8.09 8.49
CA ILE A 206 -2.66 8.65 9.44
C ILE A 206 -1.57 7.64 9.74
N GLU A 207 -1.93 6.41 10.13
CA GLU A 207 -0.98 5.33 10.45
C GLU A 207 0.00 5.08 9.29
N ARG A 208 -0.54 4.91 8.07
CA ARG A 208 0.29 4.72 6.87
C ARG A 208 1.17 5.93 6.56
N ALA A 209 0.67 7.15 6.75
CA ALA A 209 1.46 8.36 6.51
C ALA A 209 2.59 8.52 7.55
N GLN A 210 2.33 8.18 8.82
CA GLN A 210 3.35 8.14 9.87
C GLN A 210 4.41 7.06 9.58
N GLU A 211 4.00 5.87 9.14
CA GLU A 211 4.93 4.82 8.68
C GLU A 211 5.78 5.26 7.48
N GLU A 212 5.18 5.98 6.53
CA GLU A 212 5.88 6.50 5.34
C GLU A 212 6.88 7.61 5.68
N LEU A 213 6.56 8.46 6.66
CA LEU A 213 7.44 9.53 7.16
C LEU A 213 8.63 8.96 7.96
N GLY A 214 8.37 7.96 8.80
CA GLY A 214 9.35 7.37 9.70
C GLY A 214 9.68 8.22 10.93
N GLU A 215 10.24 7.57 11.96
CA GLU A 215 10.49 8.18 13.28
C GLU A 215 11.45 9.38 13.23
N GLU A 216 12.40 9.38 12.27
CA GLU A 216 13.39 10.47 12.13
C GLU A 216 12.72 11.79 11.75
N VAL A 217 11.76 11.75 10.84
CA VAL A 217 11.05 12.96 10.38
C VAL A 217 10.10 13.48 11.46
N LEU A 218 9.41 12.57 12.16
CA LEU A 218 8.58 12.93 13.32
C LEU A 218 9.41 13.59 14.42
N TYR A 219 10.61 13.08 14.69
CA TYR A 219 11.54 13.70 15.64
C TYR A 219 11.95 15.12 15.20
N VAL A 220 12.20 15.34 13.90
CA VAL A 220 12.50 16.66 13.35
C VAL A 220 11.34 17.62 13.54
N ILE A 221 10.10 17.19 13.29
CA ILE A 221 8.90 18.01 13.54
C ILE A 221 8.88 18.49 15.00
N GLN A 222 9.01 17.56 15.95
CA GLN A 222 9.01 17.88 17.38
C GLN A 222 10.15 18.84 17.77
N ARG A 223 11.35 18.62 17.24
CA ARG A 223 12.52 19.46 17.51
C ARG A 223 12.36 20.87 16.97
N GLU A 224 11.98 21.01 15.70
CA GLU A 224 11.84 22.32 15.04
C GLU A 224 10.62 23.08 15.56
N ALA A 225 9.51 22.39 15.85
CA ALA A 225 8.33 23.01 16.43
C ALA A 225 8.65 23.66 17.78
N ARG A 226 9.39 22.95 18.65
CA ARG A 226 9.89 23.49 19.91
C ARG A 226 10.82 24.70 19.72
N GLN A 227 11.73 24.66 18.77
CA GLN A 227 12.69 25.76 18.55
C GLN A 227 12.00 27.05 18.09
N ASN A 228 10.87 26.93 17.41
CA ASN A 228 10.12 28.06 16.87
C ASN A 228 8.87 28.39 17.71
N ASP A 229 8.69 27.74 18.86
CA ASP A 229 7.54 27.96 19.75
C ASP A 229 6.20 27.81 19.00
N VAL A 230 6.03 26.72 18.26
CA VAL A 230 4.81 26.41 17.49
C VAL A 230 4.24 25.06 17.92
N SER A 231 2.92 24.88 17.81
CA SER A 231 2.28 23.59 18.11
C SER A 231 2.82 22.46 17.21
N ALA A 232 3.42 21.45 17.83
CA ALA A 232 3.94 20.28 17.11
C ALA A 232 2.81 19.49 16.44
N ASP A 233 1.66 19.36 17.10
CA ASP A 233 0.48 18.66 16.58
C ASP A 233 -0.08 19.37 15.33
N PHE A 234 -0.01 20.70 15.29
CA PHE A 234 -0.39 21.50 14.13
C PHE A 234 0.53 21.22 12.94
N ILE A 235 1.84 21.29 13.16
CA ILE A 235 2.84 21.03 12.11
C ILE A 235 2.71 19.59 11.62
N GLU A 236 2.54 18.63 12.53
CA GLU A 236 2.35 17.22 12.18
C GLU A 236 1.07 17.02 11.36
N ALA A 237 -0.05 17.64 11.73
CA ALA A 237 -1.31 17.55 10.98
C ALA A 237 -1.19 18.08 9.54
N VAL A 238 -0.47 19.20 9.35
CA VAL A 238 -0.19 19.76 8.03
C VAL A 238 0.67 18.80 7.21
N VAL A 239 1.77 18.30 7.79
CA VAL A 239 2.72 17.41 7.09
C VAL A 239 2.08 16.06 6.75
N LEU A 240 1.29 15.48 7.64
CA LEU A 240 0.55 14.25 7.39
C LEU A 240 -0.48 14.43 6.28
N THR A 241 -1.20 15.56 6.26
CA THR A 241 -2.15 15.86 5.18
C THR A 241 -1.45 15.94 3.83
N GLU A 242 -0.32 16.64 3.74
CA GLU A 242 0.47 16.70 2.51
C GLU A 242 0.97 15.31 2.07
N CYS A 243 1.40 14.47 3.02
CA CYS A 243 1.85 13.11 2.72
C CYS A 243 0.71 12.21 2.21
N ILE A 244 -0.48 12.32 2.80
CA ILE A 244 -1.66 11.56 2.37
C ILE A 244 -2.08 11.98 0.96
N GLN A 245 -2.07 13.28 0.65
CA GLN A 245 -2.46 13.79 -0.67
C GLN A 245 -1.38 13.58 -1.74
N ARG A 246 -0.11 13.43 -1.34
CA ARG A 246 1.04 13.27 -2.25
C ARG A 246 1.94 12.09 -1.88
N PRO A 247 1.69 10.90 -2.46
CA PRO A 247 2.53 9.72 -2.28
C PRO A 247 4.04 9.98 -2.51
N ALA A 248 4.92 9.32 -1.74
CA ALA A 248 6.38 9.49 -1.83
C ALA A 248 6.96 9.40 -3.25
N TRP A 249 6.41 8.55 -4.13
CA TRP A 249 6.92 8.41 -5.49
C TRP A 249 6.67 9.67 -6.34
N ILE A 250 5.56 10.37 -6.12
CA ILE A 250 5.27 11.66 -6.77
C ILE A 250 6.26 12.70 -6.27
N ARG A 251 6.46 12.80 -4.95
CA ARG A 251 7.43 13.73 -4.33
C ARG A 251 8.86 13.51 -4.86
N ARG A 252 9.26 12.26 -5.08
CA ARG A 252 10.56 11.92 -5.69
C ARG A 252 10.67 12.38 -7.15
N ILE A 253 9.59 12.26 -7.92
CA ILE A 253 9.54 12.77 -9.30
C ILE A 253 9.61 14.30 -9.30
N GLU A 254 8.88 14.97 -8.42
CA GLU A 254 8.90 16.43 -8.27
C GLU A 254 10.29 16.93 -7.89
N TYR A 255 10.95 16.28 -6.94
CA TYR A 255 12.33 16.58 -6.55
C TYR A 255 13.31 16.42 -7.72
N PHE A 256 13.19 15.32 -8.48
CA PHE A 256 14.02 15.08 -9.65
C PHE A 256 13.77 16.12 -10.75
N LYS A 257 12.50 16.44 -11.03
CA LYS A 257 12.09 17.48 -12.00
C LYS A 257 12.57 18.86 -11.54
N GLY A 258 12.48 19.18 -10.26
CA GLY A 258 12.92 20.46 -9.68
C GLY A 258 14.39 20.74 -9.95
N ARG A 259 15.22 19.69 -10.01
CA ARG A 259 16.64 19.79 -10.41
C ARG A 259 16.85 20.31 -11.83
N PHE A 260 15.82 20.26 -12.69
CA PHE A 260 15.86 20.70 -14.08
C PHE A 260 14.93 21.90 -14.39
N SER A 261 13.83 22.07 -13.65
CA SER A 261 12.80 23.08 -13.95
C SER A 261 12.80 24.32 -13.02
N GLY A 262 13.65 24.39 -12.00
CA GLY A 262 13.73 25.56 -11.11
C GLY A 262 12.63 25.58 -10.04
N PRO A 263 12.16 26.76 -9.57
CA PRO A 263 11.36 26.93 -8.35
C PRO A 263 10.07 26.10 -8.27
N GLY A 264 9.68 25.68 -7.06
CA GLY A 264 8.49 24.87 -6.81
C GLY A 264 8.27 24.57 -5.33
N THR A 265 7.25 23.77 -5.02
CA THR A 265 7.00 23.24 -3.67
C THR A 265 7.76 21.93 -3.49
N TYR A 266 8.47 21.79 -2.37
CA TYR A 266 9.34 20.64 -2.14
C TYR A 266 9.27 20.14 -0.70
N GLY A 267 9.67 18.88 -0.52
CA GLY A 267 9.73 18.19 0.76
C GLY A 267 8.37 17.70 1.27
N VAL A 268 8.40 17.02 2.41
CA VAL A 268 7.21 16.53 3.13
C VAL A 268 6.21 17.63 3.49
N ALA A 269 6.68 18.85 3.76
CA ALA A 269 5.82 19.98 4.11
C ALA A 269 5.37 20.82 2.89
N GLN A 270 5.80 20.46 1.67
CA GLN A 270 5.46 21.14 0.42
C GLN A 270 5.67 22.68 0.44
N VAL A 271 6.73 23.13 1.10
CA VAL A 271 7.06 24.56 1.18
C VAL A 271 7.66 25.04 -0.14
N TYR A 272 7.27 26.23 -0.60
CA TYR A 272 7.83 26.86 -1.79
C TYR A 272 9.31 27.22 -1.60
N SER A 273 10.16 26.82 -2.55
CA SER A 273 11.58 27.15 -2.59
C SER A 273 12.06 27.35 -4.03
N SER A 274 13.07 28.20 -4.21
CA SER A 274 13.73 28.42 -5.50
C SER A 274 14.53 27.22 -5.97
N GLU A 275 14.96 26.36 -5.04
CA GLU A 275 15.73 25.14 -5.30
C GLU A 275 15.12 23.94 -4.56
N PRO A 276 15.34 22.70 -5.04
CA PRO A 276 14.87 21.51 -4.34
C PRO A 276 15.45 21.38 -2.93
N ILE A 277 14.59 21.36 -1.92
CA ILE A 277 14.97 21.26 -0.49
C ILE A 277 14.69 19.86 0.07
N SER A 278 15.38 19.52 1.16
CA SER A 278 15.15 18.29 1.91
C SER A 278 13.89 18.36 2.77
N ASP A 279 13.41 17.20 3.20
CA ASP A 279 12.25 17.08 4.09
C ASP A 279 12.45 17.85 5.41
N GLU A 280 13.63 17.70 6.04
CA GLU A 280 14.00 18.44 7.25
C GLU A 280 13.99 19.96 7.05
N LEU A 281 14.53 20.44 5.93
CA LEU A 281 14.52 21.87 5.63
C LEU A 281 13.10 22.39 5.33
N SER A 282 12.26 21.58 4.69
CA SER A 282 10.85 21.93 4.46
C SER A 282 10.07 22.07 5.77
N ILE A 283 10.29 21.16 6.73
CA ILE A 283 9.69 21.23 8.07
C ILE A 283 10.18 22.46 8.82
N LYS A 284 11.50 22.71 8.79
CA LYS A 284 12.10 23.88 9.44
C LYS A 284 11.50 25.19 8.93
N LEU A 285 11.35 25.35 7.61
CA LEU A 285 10.75 26.54 7.02
C LEU A 285 9.26 26.66 7.40
N LEU A 286 8.52 25.56 7.42
CA LEU A 286 7.13 25.56 7.88
C LEU A 286 7.03 26.03 9.34
N CYS A 287 7.84 25.47 10.25
CA CYS A 287 7.87 25.89 11.66
C CYS A 287 8.26 27.36 11.82
N GLN A 288 9.19 27.87 11.01
CA GLN A 288 9.59 29.29 11.04
C GLN A 288 8.46 30.22 10.59
N ASN A 289 7.68 29.84 9.57
CA ASN A 289 6.56 30.63 9.08
C ASN A 289 5.43 30.74 10.10
N TYR A 290 5.27 29.74 10.96
CA TYR A 290 4.24 29.66 12.00
C TYR A 290 4.82 29.80 13.41
N ALA A 291 5.98 30.45 13.56
CA ALA A 291 6.59 30.64 14.86
C ALA A 291 5.65 31.38 15.83
N GLY A 292 5.47 30.85 17.05
CA GLY A 292 4.54 31.38 18.04
C GLY A 292 3.08 30.96 17.86
N TYR A 293 2.74 30.15 16.84
CA TYR A 293 1.35 29.81 16.53
C TYR A 293 0.85 28.57 17.29
N TYR A 294 -0.30 28.72 17.95
CA TYR A 294 -1.00 27.67 18.66
C TYR A 294 -2.51 27.77 18.34
N PRO A 295 -3.11 26.76 17.67
CA PRO A 295 -4.54 26.78 17.38
C PRO A 295 -5.41 26.91 18.64
N GLU A 296 -5.03 26.23 19.73
CA GLU A 296 -5.76 26.09 21.01
C GLU A 296 -5.80 27.33 21.92
N GLY A 297 -5.57 28.53 21.38
CA GLY A 297 -5.51 29.75 22.18
C GLY A 297 -6.69 29.96 23.13
N HIS A 298 -6.40 29.98 24.45
CA HIS A 298 -7.05 30.68 25.56
C HIS A 298 -8.58 30.61 25.75
N GLU A 299 -9.28 29.60 25.23
CA GLU A 299 -10.71 29.38 25.57
C GLU A 299 -10.91 28.03 26.28
N ASP A 300 -11.79 28.00 27.29
CA ASP A 300 -12.03 26.85 28.18
C ASP A 300 -12.55 25.58 27.47
N HIS A 301 -12.75 25.62 26.15
CA HIS A 301 -13.34 24.55 25.35
C HIS A 301 -12.53 24.20 24.07
N GLY A 302 -11.24 24.57 24.01
CA GLY A 302 -10.32 24.21 22.92
C GLY A 302 -10.07 25.34 21.92
N TYR A 303 -9.86 25.01 20.63
CA TYR A 303 -9.47 26.00 19.61
C TYR A 303 -10.65 26.62 18.86
N ASN A 304 -10.52 27.89 18.46
CA ASN A 304 -11.50 28.54 17.58
C ASN A 304 -11.41 27.95 16.17
N ARG A 305 -12.31 27.00 15.84
CA ARG A 305 -12.34 26.29 14.55
C ARG A 305 -12.37 27.23 13.34
N THR A 306 -13.05 28.37 13.45
CA THR A 306 -13.15 29.33 12.35
C THR A 306 -11.82 30.04 12.11
N LEU A 307 -11.16 30.50 13.17
CA LEU A 307 -9.83 31.11 13.05
C LEU A 307 -8.79 30.09 12.59
N PHE A 308 -8.85 28.86 13.10
CA PHE A 308 -7.95 27.79 12.65
C PHE A 308 -8.13 27.50 11.15
N ARG A 309 -9.37 27.40 10.68
CA ARG A 309 -9.69 27.27 9.26
C ARG A 309 -9.08 28.39 8.42
N VAL A 310 -9.25 29.65 8.85
CA VAL A 310 -8.70 30.82 8.13
C VAL A 310 -7.18 30.72 8.01
N GLU A 311 -6.48 30.30 9.07
CA GLU A 311 -5.03 30.10 9.02
C GLU A 311 -4.64 28.96 8.07
N LEU A 312 -5.37 27.85 8.06
CA LEU A 312 -5.13 26.74 7.11
C LEU A 312 -5.36 27.15 5.65
N GLU A 313 -6.34 28.01 5.38
CA GLU A 313 -6.59 28.55 4.05
C GLU A 313 -5.41 29.40 3.53
N THR A 314 -4.58 29.96 4.42
CA THR A 314 -3.33 30.64 4.02
C THR A 314 -2.24 29.67 3.54
N ILE A 315 -2.25 28.43 4.04
CA ILE A 315 -1.35 27.36 3.58
C ILE A 315 -1.83 26.84 2.23
N ASN A 316 -3.10 26.46 2.15
CA ASN A 316 -3.70 25.87 0.98
C ASN A 316 -5.22 26.11 0.98
N SER A 317 -5.71 26.82 -0.02
CA SER A 317 -7.12 27.20 -0.14
C SER A 317 -8.04 26.04 -0.56
N SER A 318 -7.53 24.81 -0.72
CA SER A 318 -8.33 23.63 -1.05
C SER A 318 -9.20 23.23 0.14
N PRO A 319 -10.55 23.22 0.03
CA PRO A 319 -11.41 22.82 1.13
C PRO A 319 -11.13 21.40 1.63
N VAL A 320 -10.75 20.49 0.72
CA VAL A 320 -10.41 19.11 1.07
C VAL A 320 -9.15 19.05 1.94
N PHE A 321 -8.16 19.87 1.64
CA PHE A 321 -6.95 19.96 2.45
C PHE A 321 -7.26 20.52 3.84
N VAL A 322 -7.98 21.63 3.88
CA VAL A 322 -8.33 22.31 5.12
C VAL A 322 -9.10 21.40 6.08
N GLU A 323 -10.17 20.75 5.60
CA GLU A 323 -10.93 19.81 6.43
C GLU A 323 -10.07 18.64 6.91
N GLN A 324 -9.21 18.11 6.04
CA GLN A 324 -8.34 16.99 6.39
C GLN A 324 -7.29 17.38 7.46
N VAL A 325 -6.69 18.57 7.38
CA VAL A 325 -5.79 19.05 8.43
C VAL A 325 -6.54 19.21 9.75
N MET A 326 -7.75 19.77 9.74
CA MET A 326 -8.57 19.92 10.95
C MET A 326 -8.91 18.57 11.58
N ASP A 327 -9.34 17.59 10.79
CA ASP A 327 -9.68 16.25 11.27
C ASP A 327 -8.45 15.53 11.85
N ILE A 328 -7.28 15.65 11.19
CA ILE A 328 -6.03 15.07 11.71
C ILE A 328 -5.59 15.80 12.97
N TYR A 329 -5.69 17.13 13.02
CA TYR A 329 -5.33 17.91 14.19
C TYR A 329 -6.16 17.53 15.41
N GLU A 330 -7.47 17.37 15.27
CA GLU A 330 -8.36 16.89 16.35
C GLU A 330 -8.01 15.47 16.81
N ARG A 331 -7.45 14.66 15.91
CA ARG A 331 -7.01 13.31 16.25
C ARG A 331 -5.70 13.30 17.02
N LEU A 332 -4.78 14.19 16.67
CA LEU A 332 -3.49 14.35 17.34
C LEU A 332 -3.63 15.11 18.66
N SER A 333 -4.52 16.08 18.72
CA SER A 333 -4.82 16.91 19.89
C SER A 333 -6.31 16.78 20.26
N PRO A 334 -6.69 15.65 20.88
CA PRO A 334 -8.08 15.45 21.31
C PRO A 334 -8.46 16.46 22.39
N TYR A 335 -9.69 16.98 22.31
CA TYR A 335 -10.22 17.88 23.33
C TYR A 335 -10.13 17.22 24.72
N PRO A 336 -9.57 17.93 25.73
CA PRO A 336 -9.59 17.43 27.08
C PRO A 336 -11.04 17.31 27.57
N ARG A 337 -11.40 16.15 28.14
CA ARG A 337 -12.65 15.95 28.87
C ARG A 337 -12.71 16.83 30.11
N ASP A 338 -11.56 16.97 30.76
CA ASP A 338 -11.38 17.82 31.93
C ASP A 338 -9.94 18.35 31.94
N SER A 339 -9.72 19.47 32.60
CA SER A 339 -8.41 20.10 32.63
C SER A 339 -8.21 20.94 33.88
N SER A 340 -6.95 21.12 34.23
CA SER A 340 -6.58 22.00 35.33
C SER A 340 -6.79 23.49 34.98
N GLU A 341 -6.71 24.38 35.96
CA GLU A 341 -7.03 25.79 35.74
C GLU A 341 -5.95 26.50 34.91
N TYR A 342 -4.68 26.17 35.15
CA TYR A 342 -3.57 26.92 34.61
C TYR A 342 -3.04 26.37 33.29
N PHE A 343 -2.47 27.26 32.49
CA PHE A 343 -1.80 26.93 31.24
C PHE A 343 -0.31 26.65 31.48
N ALA A 344 0.22 25.66 30.78
CA ALA A 344 1.65 25.40 30.68
C ALA A 344 2.29 26.28 29.60
N ARG A 345 3.61 26.17 29.44
CA ARG A 345 4.39 27.01 28.48
C ARG A 345 4.02 26.79 27.02
N ASP A 346 3.37 25.68 26.70
CA ASP A 346 2.89 25.35 25.36
C ASP A 346 1.45 25.84 25.12
N ASN A 347 0.95 26.76 25.95
CA ASN A 347 -0.41 27.32 25.89
C ASN A 347 -1.55 26.30 25.97
N LYS A 348 -1.27 25.08 26.41
CA LYS A 348 -2.26 24.06 26.76
C LYS A 348 -2.43 23.98 28.28
N LYS A 349 -3.50 23.36 28.77
CA LYS A 349 -3.69 23.23 30.23
C LYS A 349 -2.62 22.34 30.82
N PHE A 350 -2.26 22.60 32.07
CA PHE A 350 -1.12 21.96 32.70
C PHE A 350 -1.37 20.47 32.94
N ILE A 351 -2.59 20.11 33.34
CA ILE A 351 -3.09 18.73 33.39
C ILE A 351 -4.34 18.67 32.50
N GLU A 352 -4.38 17.69 31.61
CA GLU A 352 -5.49 17.45 30.69
C GLU A 352 -5.89 15.99 30.74
N ILE A 353 -7.19 15.72 30.87
CA ILE A 353 -7.77 14.38 30.86
C ILE A 353 -8.30 14.13 29.46
N LEU A 354 -7.54 13.39 28.65
CA LEU A 354 -7.86 13.17 27.25
C LEU A 354 -8.94 12.11 27.05
N SER A 355 -8.91 11.05 27.86
CA SER A 355 -9.96 10.05 27.86
C SER A 355 -10.11 9.36 29.21
N LEU A 356 -11.34 8.96 29.51
CA LEU A 356 -11.70 8.10 30.62
C LEU A 356 -12.44 6.89 30.04
N LYS A 357 -11.91 5.69 30.28
CA LYS A 357 -12.52 4.44 29.81
C LYS A 357 -12.56 3.41 30.91
N ARG A 358 -13.61 2.59 30.93
CA ARG A 358 -13.67 1.41 31.80
C ARG A 358 -13.11 0.20 31.09
N ASP A 359 -12.10 -0.44 31.68
CA ASP A 359 -11.58 -1.73 31.26
C ASP A 359 -11.83 -2.77 32.37
N GLY A 360 -12.99 -3.43 32.30
CA GLY A 360 -13.42 -4.40 33.29
C GLY A 360 -13.61 -3.81 34.70
N LYS A 361 -12.62 -4.07 35.58
CA LYS A 361 -12.61 -3.64 36.99
C LYS A 361 -11.75 -2.39 37.24
N GLU A 362 -11.24 -1.79 36.19
CA GLU A 362 -10.34 -0.65 36.25
C GLU A 362 -10.86 0.50 35.38
N TRP A 363 -10.65 1.71 35.85
CA TRP A 363 -10.69 2.95 35.11
C TRP A 363 -9.32 3.20 34.49
N VAL A 364 -9.31 3.49 33.20
CA VAL A 364 -8.14 3.86 32.42
C VAL A 364 -8.29 5.33 32.05
N LEU A 365 -7.41 6.16 32.60
CA LEU A 365 -7.32 7.58 32.31
C LEU A 365 -6.11 7.83 31.41
N GLN A 366 -6.34 8.49 30.27
CA GLN A 366 -5.25 9.05 29.48
C GLN A 366 -5.07 10.51 29.86
N VAL A 367 -3.87 10.85 30.32
CA VAL A 367 -3.55 12.15 30.88
C VAL A 367 -2.45 12.79 30.05
N SER A 368 -2.60 14.08 29.78
CA SER A 368 -1.60 14.94 29.14
C SER A 368 -1.08 15.92 30.20
N LEU A 369 0.23 15.90 30.42
CA LEU A 369 0.92 16.72 31.43
C LEU A 369 1.84 17.71 30.73
N GLY A 370 1.57 19.00 30.85
CA GLY A 370 2.33 20.08 30.22
C GLY A 370 3.78 20.17 30.69
N PRO A 371 4.66 20.92 30.02
CA PRO A 371 6.04 21.08 30.44
C PRO A 371 6.17 21.91 31.74
N GLY A 372 7.17 21.58 32.57
CA GLY A 372 7.57 22.39 33.73
C GLY A 372 7.16 21.86 35.11
N TRP A 373 6.69 20.62 35.25
CA TRP A 373 6.41 20.01 36.57
C TRP A 373 7.61 19.24 37.12
N GLY A 374 7.77 19.28 38.45
CA GLY A 374 8.71 18.44 39.18
C GLY A 374 8.09 17.10 39.62
N GLN A 375 6.87 17.12 40.15
CA GLN A 375 6.20 15.92 40.65
C GLN A 375 4.68 16.08 40.53
N VAL A 376 4.00 15.01 40.10
CA VAL A 376 2.54 14.93 40.05
C VAL A 376 2.09 13.80 40.95
N GLU A 377 1.25 14.15 41.91
CA GLU A 377 0.58 13.23 42.82
C GLU A 377 -0.83 12.97 42.35
N VAL A 378 -1.28 11.74 42.62
CA VAL A 378 -2.67 11.35 42.43
C VAL A 378 -3.25 10.88 43.72
N THR A 379 -4.30 11.57 44.14
CA THR A 379 -5.10 11.27 45.31
C THR A 379 -6.39 10.62 44.85
N THR A 380 -6.62 9.41 45.32
CA THR A 380 -7.85 8.64 45.03
C THR A 380 -8.70 8.56 46.28
N VAL A 381 -10.02 8.68 46.13
CA VAL A 381 -10.99 8.55 47.22
C VAL A 381 -11.91 7.39 46.91
N ASP A 382 -11.96 6.38 47.77
CA ASP A 382 -12.87 5.24 47.61
C ASP A 382 -14.25 5.47 48.24
N ARG A 383 -15.14 4.49 48.08
CA ARG A 383 -16.51 4.52 48.63
C ARG A 383 -16.59 4.56 50.16
N ASP A 384 -15.54 4.11 50.83
CA ASP A 384 -15.44 4.18 52.28
C ASP A 384 -14.80 5.51 52.73
N LEU A 385 -14.63 6.46 51.80
CA LEU A 385 -13.99 7.77 51.98
C LEU A 385 -12.53 7.66 52.42
N VAL A 386 -11.86 6.56 52.06
CA VAL A 386 -10.43 6.39 52.34
C VAL A 386 -9.63 7.06 51.23
N GLU A 387 -8.89 8.09 51.60
CA GLU A 387 -7.95 8.80 50.72
C GLU A 387 -6.63 8.03 50.61
N LYS A 388 -6.15 7.83 49.38
CA LYS A 388 -4.83 7.29 49.09
C LYS A 388 -4.12 8.16 48.06
N SER A 389 -2.98 8.71 48.46
CA SER A 389 -2.10 9.48 47.57
C SER A 389 -0.92 8.62 47.11
N SER A 390 -0.62 8.70 45.83
CA SER A 390 0.59 8.11 45.26
C SER A 390 1.24 9.10 44.30
N THR A 391 2.55 9.21 44.37
CA THR A 391 3.31 9.93 43.35
C THR A 391 3.34 9.08 42.10
N ILE A 392 2.79 9.59 41.00
CA ILE A 392 2.88 8.90 39.71
C ILE A 392 4.17 9.28 39.00
N PHE A 393 4.62 10.53 39.17
CA PHE A 393 5.80 11.02 38.49
C PHE A 393 6.68 11.84 39.42
N GLY A 394 7.98 11.52 39.50
CA GLY A 394 9.00 12.32 40.16
C GLY A 394 10.26 12.39 39.29
N GLY A 395 10.71 13.59 38.96
CA GLY A 395 11.92 13.78 38.13
C GLY A 395 12.20 15.26 37.83
N SER A 396 13.38 15.54 37.26
CA SER A 396 13.76 16.90 36.83
C SER A 396 12.73 17.49 35.86
N GLU A 397 12.42 18.79 35.99
CA GLU A 397 11.44 19.53 35.17
C GLU A 397 11.33 18.98 33.74
N SER A 398 10.17 18.39 33.40
CA SER A 398 9.94 17.91 32.04
C SER A 398 9.88 19.11 31.10
N THR A 399 10.73 19.16 30.09
CA THR A 399 10.68 20.23 29.08
C THR A 399 9.61 19.97 28.02
N VAL A 400 9.12 18.73 27.88
CA VAL A 400 8.14 18.29 26.87
C VAL A 400 6.84 17.91 27.58
N ARG A 401 5.69 18.11 26.91
CA ARG A 401 4.42 17.52 27.32
C ARG A 401 4.52 16.00 27.32
N ARG A 402 3.96 15.34 28.34
CA ARG A 402 3.95 13.88 28.47
C ARG A 402 2.54 13.34 28.40
N PHE A 403 2.39 12.19 27.75
CA PHE A 403 1.14 11.44 27.66
C PHE A 403 1.26 10.17 28.47
N GLU A 404 0.33 9.99 29.40
CA GLU A 404 0.44 8.97 30.43
C GLU A 404 -0.87 8.22 30.62
N LYS A 405 -0.75 6.95 31.00
CA LYS A 405 -1.89 6.09 31.29
C LYS A 405 -1.96 5.83 32.79
N LEU A 406 -2.96 6.40 33.44
CA LEU A 406 -3.28 6.12 34.84
C LEU A 406 -4.36 5.05 34.92
N VAL A 407 -4.17 4.07 35.80
CA VAL A 407 -5.11 2.97 36.03
C VAL A 407 -5.58 3.00 37.48
N VAL A 408 -6.89 3.07 37.68
CA VAL A 408 -7.53 3.22 39.00
C VAL A 408 -8.62 2.17 39.17
N PRO A 409 -8.79 1.50 40.33
CA PRO A 409 -9.88 0.54 40.51
C PRO A 409 -11.27 1.19 40.40
N VAL A 410 -12.27 0.46 39.89
CA VAL A 410 -13.68 0.94 39.78
C VAL A 410 -14.34 1.25 41.13
N GLY A 411 -13.73 0.84 42.26
CA GLY A 411 -14.18 1.20 43.60
C GLY A 411 -13.83 2.62 44.04
N ILE A 412 -13.07 3.37 43.22
CA ILE A 412 -12.71 4.76 43.47
C ILE A 412 -13.80 5.69 42.93
N LEU A 413 -14.21 6.65 43.77
CA LEU A 413 -15.18 7.70 43.47
C LEU A 413 -14.54 8.90 42.78
N PHE A 414 -13.40 9.37 43.31
CA PHE A 414 -12.71 10.56 42.81
C PHE A 414 -11.23 10.27 42.60
N ALA A 415 -10.68 10.85 41.55
CA ALA A 415 -9.24 10.93 41.34
C ALA A 415 -8.85 12.40 41.14
N GLU A 416 -8.08 12.95 42.07
CA GLU A 416 -7.48 14.27 41.95
C GLU A 416 -6.03 14.11 41.48
N LEU A 417 -5.67 14.74 40.37
CA LEU A 417 -4.28 14.90 39.96
C LEU A 417 -3.81 16.26 40.41
N ARG A 418 -2.69 16.32 41.14
CA ARG A 418 -2.16 17.56 41.72
C ARG A 418 -0.65 17.66 41.48
N THR A 419 -0.19 18.85 41.13
CA THR A 419 1.24 19.17 41.09
C THR A 419 1.75 19.45 42.51
N ASN A 420 2.95 18.98 42.88
CA ASN A 420 3.43 19.14 44.26
C ASN A 420 3.98 20.52 44.59
N GLU A 421 4.55 21.20 43.59
CA GLU A 421 5.16 22.51 43.76
C GLU A 421 4.56 23.50 42.76
N PRO A 422 4.25 24.74 43.20
CA PRO A 422 3.92 25.80 42.28
C PRO A 422 5.07 25.99 41.29
N THR A 423 4.78 26.06 40.00
CA THR A 423 5.80 26.44 39.01
C THR A 423 6.36 27.83 39.33
N SER A 424 7.54 28.18 38.83
CA SER A 424 8.14 29.52 39.04
C SER A 424 7.24 30.70 38.66
N SER A 425 6.17 30.46 37.90
CA SER A 425 5.14 31.41 37.49
C SER A 425 3.84 31.37 38.32
N GLN A 426 3.70 30.48 39.31
CA GLN A 426 2.44 30.23 40.02
C GLN A 426 2.60 30.28 41.55
N SER A 427 1.53 30.69 42.25
CA SER A 427 1.49 30.77 43.72
C SER A 427 0.88 29.55 44.40
N GLN A 428 0.19 28.69 43.63
CA GLN A 428 -0.48 27.49 44.15
C GLN A 428 -0.25 26.30 43.20
N PRO A 429 -0.21 25.08 43.74
CA PRO A 429 -0.19 23.86 42.93
C PRO A 429 -1.49 23.73 42.13
N ASP A 430 -1.36 23.40 40.85
CA ASP A 430 -2.48 23.13 39.96
C ASP A 430 -3.05 21.73 40.21
N SER A 431 -4.37 21.58 40.09
CA SER A 431 -5.04 20.28 40.20
C SER A 431 -6.25 20.16 39.27
N VAL A 432 -6.63 18.92 38.98
CA VAL A 432 -7.88 18.55 38.30
C VAL A 432 -8.53 17.41 39.07
N LEU A 433 -9.80 17.58 39.41
CA LEU A 433 -10.60 16.62 40.17
C LEU A 433 -11.56 15.90 39.23
N ILE A 434 -11.40 14.58 39.13
CA ILE A 434 -12.20 13.76 38.24
C ILE A 434 -13.22 12.98 39.06
N ASP A 435 -14.50 13.20 38.79
CA ASP A 435 -15.59 12.38 39.30
C ASP A 435 -15.72 11.11 38.43
N LEU A 436 -15.33 9.96 38.99
CA LEU A 436 -15.39 8.65 38.36
C LEU A 436 -16.75 7.96 38.54
N GLU A 437 -17.75 8.63 39.14
CA GLU A 437 -19.14 8.18 39.15
C GLU A 437 -20.03 8.99 38.20
N ASP A 438 -19.56 10.12 37.65
CA ASP A 438 -20.34 10.96 36.76
C ASP A 438 -20.79 10.18 35.50
N PRO A 439 -22.10 9.95 35.30
CA PRO A 439 -22.63 9.23 34.15
C PRO A 439 -22.32 9.90 32.80
N TRP A 440 -22.00 11.20 32.78
CA TRP A 440 -21.68 11.95 31.56
C TRP A 440 -20.22 11.79 31.13
N MET A 441 -19.39 11.16 31.96
CA MET A 441 -17.98 10.91 31.67
C MET A 441 -17.73 9.60 30.91
N TYR A 442 -18.77 8.89 30.49
CA TYR A 442 -18.68 7.61 29.77
C TYR A 442 -19.16 7.72 28.32
N ASP A 443 -18.22 7.91 27.39
CA ASP A 443 -18.45 7.72 25.94
C ASP A 443 -17.19 7.13 25.26
#